data_AF-A0A9E4EXQ7-F1
#
_entry.id   AF-A0A9E4EXQ7-F1
#
_cell.length_a   1.000
_cell.length_b   1.000
_cell.length_c   1.000
_cell.angle_alpha   90.00
_cell.angle_beta   90.00
_cell.angle_gamma   90.00
#
_symmetry.space_group_name_H-M   'P 1'
#
loop_
_entity.id
_entity.type
_entity.pdbx_description
1 polymer ?
#
loop_
_entity_poly.entity_id
_entity_poly.type
_entity_poly.pdbx_seq_one_letter_code
_entity_poly.pdbx_strand_id
1 'polypeptide(L)'
;MKSHFSVQILVGLMLSWALAEAQSGYQIAGDEVVVERVSHWQQWSIPTHLARIHEDGSVRAHSLRTVFNVLDDPGFKRPIVISKPDPRIGTIDSTMQFDVFGEPIRNTLNELVFDYWVRPGISRVGSNPRLAANILDGDPTTFWEPDPRDPIEQWWIEVDLGRVVPVERLKLQFVDESLGDPFLRFIMLLSDRQSALLHEPNSRIGFQLFIPQDAPNTTQREYIFESEHTSPELLPATGVVSDKKLTESLRRSPEWTGRKIETIRIVITDTRGGRAGQIDQEEWEALPEAERGDIVYFARDVAGREEPVDEVTYQALEEQRQGRRDYYRRELPRLAEVEAHGWGDNLGINLIENGGSYVLTTDGTNTLLAFDGDAGTGFSHQIRNPKNPTANVLTIDMGGIVRLAQTRLVGSSRGYIMRASTGERDAQGNLKWQRISPEERERNIFTGNFRDI
;
A
#
# COMPACT_ATOMS: atom_id res chain seq x y z
N MET A 1 -8.36 -78.53 49.56
CA MET A 1 -8.48 -78.37 48.10
C MET A 1 -9.49 -77.24 47.85
N LYS A 2 -8.98 -76.09 47.40
CA LYS A 2 -9.66 -74.88 46.88
C LYS A 2 -10.80 -74.26 47.70
N SER A 3 -10.41 -73.24 48.47
CA SER A 3 -11.22 -72.10 48.91
C SER A 3 -11.70 -71.26 47.73
N HIS A 4 -12.89 -70.63 47.83
CA HIS A 4 -13.11 -69.21 47.48
C HIS A 4 -14.43 -68.76 48.13
N PHE A 5 -14.32 -67.91 49.16
CA PHE A 5 -15.43 -67.16 49.76
C PHE A 5 -15.64 -65.90 48.91
N SER A 6 -16.85 -65.71 48.38
CA SER A 6 -17.27 -64.44 47.77
C SER A 6 -17.82 -63.52 48.86
N VAL A 7 -17.12 -62.42 49.14
CA VAL A 7 -17.61 -61.32 49.97
C VAL A 7 -18.19 -60.27 49.04
N GLN A 8 -19.48 -59.98 49.21
CA GLN A 8 -20.14 -58.83 48.62
C GLN A 8 -19.61 -57.57 49.32
N ILE A 9 -19.03 -56.64 48.56
CA ILE A 9 -18.69 -55.30 49.04
C ILE A 9 -19.67 -54.30 48.46
N LEU A 10 -20.33 -53.64 49.41
CA LEU A 10 -21.21 -52.49 49.29
C LEU A 10 -20.50 -51.35 48.54
N VAL A 11 -21.02 -50.91 47.39
CA VAL A 11 -20.61 -49.64 46.76
C VAL A 11 -21.58 -48.57 47.21
N GLY A 12 -21.15 -47.76 48.17
CA GLY A 12 -21.84 -46.54 48.55
C GLY A 12 -21.81 -45.53 47.40
N LEU A 13 -22.95 -44.88 47.14
CA LEU A 13 -23.03 -43.69 46.31
C LEU A 13 -22.11 -42.60 46.90
N MET A 14 -20.91 -42.45 46.36
CA MET A 14 -20.24 -41.16 46.37
C MET A 14 -20.84 -40.35 45.22
N LEU A 15 -21.64 -39.36 45.54
CA LEU A 15 -21.93 -38.23 44.64
C LEU A 15 -20.60 -37.52 44.38
N SER A 16 -19.85 -37.99 43.39
CA SER A 16 -18.81 -37.21 42.77
C SER A 16 -19.50 -36.07 42.04
N TRP A 17 -19.57 -34.91 42.69
CA TRP A 17 -19.56 -33.64 41.97
C TRP A 17 -18.19 -33.57 41.28
N ALA A 18 -18.07 -34.27 40.15
CA ALA A 18 -17.12 -33.87 39.15
C ALA A 18 -17.61 -32.48 38.72
N LEU A 19 -17.04 -31.44 39.34
CA LEU A 19 -16.92 -30.15 38.69
C LEU A 19 -16.33 -30.49 37.33
N ALA A 20 -17.17 -30.53 36.31
CA ALA A 20 -16.71 -30.54 34.94
C ALA A 20 -15.73 -29.38 34.86
N GLU A 21 -14.45 -29.68 34.65
CA GLU A 21 -13.52 -28.64 34.23
C GLU A 21 -14.19 -27.98 33.04
N ALA A 22 -14.65 -26.74 33.23
CA ALA A 22 -15.14 -25.95 32.13
C ALA A 22 -13.99 -25.96 31.12
N GLN A 23 -14.20 -26.60 29.97
CA GLN A 23 -13.22 -26.57 28.89
C GLN A 23 -12.93 -25.09 28.65
N SER A 24 -11.65 -24.72 28.57
CA SER A 24 -11.24 -23.31 28.64
C SER A 24 -12.01 -22.40 27.67
N GLY A 25 -12.50 -22.94 26.55
CA GLY A 25 -13.22 -22.22 25.50
C GLY A 25 -14.75 -22.19 25.58
N TYR A 26 -15.41 -22.86 26.53
CA TYR A 26 -16.87 -22.81 26.68
C TYR A 26 -17.36 -23.40 28.01
N GLN A 27 -18.63 -23.18 28.33
CA GLN A 27 -19.32 -23.90 29.40
C GLN A 27 -20.48 -24.71 28.85
N ILE A 28 -20.74 -25.87 29.45
CA ILE A 28 -21.95 -26.65 29.18
C ILE A 28 -22.97 -26.28 30.26
N ALA A 29 -24.12 -25.78 29.85
CA ALA A 29 -25.23 -25.44 30.75
C ALA A 29 -26.49 -26.16 30.25
N GLY A 30 -26.81 -27.31 30.86
CA GLY A 30 -27.93 -28.14 30.39
C GLY A 30 -27.65 -28.75 29.02
N ASP A 31 -28.50 -28.43 28.05
CA ASP A 31 -28.38 -28.79 26.63
C ASP A 31 -27.73 -27.70 25.76
N GLU A 32 -27.19 -26.64 26.38
CA GLU A 32 -26.53 -25.54 25.70
C GLU A 32 -25.01 -25.56 25.87
N VAL A 33 -24.32 -25.11 24.81
CA VAL A 33 -22.91 -24.72 24.85
C VAL A 33 -22.85 -23.19 24.92
N VAL A 34 -22.38 -22.67 26.05
CA VAL A 34 -22.35 -21.23 26.35
C VAL A 34 -20.94 -20.66 26.11
N VAL A 35 -20.85 -19.69 25.21
CA VAL A 35 -19.62 -18.94 24.89
C VAL A 35 -19.88 -17.45 25.06
N GLU A 36 -19.67 -16.94 26.27
CA GLU A 36 -20.07 -15.56 26.62
C GLU A 36 -18.96 -14.71 27.28
N ARG A 37 -17.84 -15.31 27.67
CA ARG A 37 -16.71 -14.61 28.31
C ARG A 37 -15.56 -14.39 27.34
N VAL A 38 -14.81 -13.29 27.48
CA VAL A 38 -13.55 -13.03 26.74
C VAL A 38 -12.65 -14.27 26.75
N SER A 39 -12.47 -14.86 27.94
CA SER A 39 -11.60 -16.01 28.16
C SER A 39 -12.06 -17.25 27.40
N HIS A 40 -13.36 -17.40 27.11
CA HIS A 40 -13.86 -18.48 26.26
C HIS A 40 -13.45 -18.22 24.80
N TRP A 41 -13.74 -17.03 24.28
CA TRP A 41 -13.43 -16.68 22.89
C TRP A 41 -11.93 -16.72 22.57
N GLN A 42 -11.08 -16.35 23.53
CA GLN A 42 -9.61 -16.41 23.38
C GLN A 42 -9.04 -17.82 23.17
N GLN A 43 -9.83 -18.86 23.44
CA GLN A 43 -9.43 -20.26 23.22
C GLN A 43 -9.83 -20.77 21.83
N TRP A 44 -10.63 -19.99 21.09
CA TRP A 44 -11.06 -20.32 19.74
C TRP A 44 -10.14 -19.63 18.73
N SER A 45 -9.89 -20.31 17.60
CA SER A 45 -9.30 -19.66 16.44
C SER A 45 -10.35 -18.76 15.79
N ILE A 46 -10.10 -17.45 15.76
CA ILE A 46 -11.00 -16.47 15.16
C ILE A 46 -10.35 -15.93 13.89
N PRO A 47 -11.10 -15.80 12.77
CA PRO A 47 -10.60 -15.14 11.59
C PRO A 47 -10.40 -13.65 11.88
N THR A 48 -9.16 -13.24 12.14
CA THR A 48 -8.79 -11.89 12.62
C THR A 48 -9.11 -10.79 11.61
N HIS A 49 -9.21 -11.14 10.34
CA HIS A 49 -9.64 -10.25 9.25
C HIS A 49 -11.17 -10.06 9.18
N LEU A 50 -11.96 -10.90 9.87
CA LEU A 50 -13.42 -10.86 9.86
C LEU A 50 -14.03 -10.51 11.22
N ALA A 51 -13.35 -10.80 12.33
CA ALA A 51 -13.88 -10.55 13.66
C ALA A 51 -12.77 -10.19 14.66
N ARG A 52 -13.15 -9.39 15.66
CA ARG A 52 -12.28 -9.00 16.79
C ARG A 52 -13.02 -9.25 18.10
N ILE A 53 -12.27 -9.74 19.10
CA ILE A 53 -12.72 -9.77 20.50
C ILE A 53 -12.34 -8.43 21.16
N HIS A 54 -13.31 -7.75 21.75
CA HIS A 54 -13.07 -6.54 22.55
C HIS A 54 -12.75 -6.87 24.00
N GLU A 55 -12.17 -5.91 24.73
CA GLU A 55 -11.83 -6.06 26.16
C GLU A 55 -13.05 -6.37 27.03
N ASP A 56 -14.24 -5.95 26.61
CA ASP A 56 -15.53 -6.24 27.26
C ASP A 56 -16.05 -7.66 27.00
N GLY A 57 -15.38 -8.44 26.15
CA GLY A 57 -15.77 -9.80 25.76
C GLY A 57 -16.72 -9.89 24.59
N SER A 58 -17.13 -8.76 24.03
CA SER A 58 -17.93 -8.76 22.81
C SER A 58 -17.08 -9.17 21.60
N VAL A 59 -17.64 -10.05 20.78
CA VAL A 59 -17.10 -10.37 19.45
C VAL A 59 -17.84 -9.51 18.44
N ARG A 60 -17.09 -8.72 17.67
CA ARG A 60 -17.65 -7.84 16.64
C ARG A 60 -17.05 -8.16 15.28
N ALA A 61 -17.90 -8.14 14.26
CA ALA A 61 -17.45 -8.26 12.88
C ALA A 61 -16.59 -7.05 12.50
N HIS A 62 -15.59 -7.27 11.66
CA HIS A 62 -14.81 -6.20 11.06
C HIS A 62 -15.65 -5.49 10.00
N SER A 63 -15.58 -4.15 9.98
CA SER A 63 -16.17 -3.37 8.89
C SER A 63 -15.17 -3.31 7.75
N LEU A 64 -15.52 -3.90 6.61
CA LEU A 64 -14.67 -3.90 5.41
C LEU A 64 -14.87 -2.62 4.62
N ARG A 65 -13.78 -1.95 4.27
CA ARG A 65 -13.81 -0.78 3.38
C ARG A 65 -13.85 -1.25 1.93
N THR A 66 -14.43 -0.44 1.04
CA THR A 66 -14.51 -0.71 -0.40
C THR A 66 -13.48 0.08 -1.19
N VAL A 67 -13.43 1.40 -1.01
CA VAL A 67 -12.38 2.28 -1.53
C VAL A 67 -12.05 3.31 -0.46
N PHE A 68 -10.76 3.55 -0.22
CA PHE A 68 -10.28 4.52 0.76
C PHE A 68 -8.86 4.99 0.42
N ASN A 69 -8.41 6.09 1.03
CA ASN A 69 -7.01 6.51 0.94
C ASN A 69 -6.14 5.54 1.76
N VAL A 70 -5.34 4.74 1.06
CA VAL A 70 -4.51 3.69 1.69
C VAL A 70 -3.47 4.29 2.65
N LEU A 71 -3.02 5.52 2.36
CA LEU A 71 -1.99 6.20 3.15
C LEU A 71 -2.47 6.63 4.54
N ASP A 72 -3.79 6.72 4.76
CA ASP A 72 -4.39 7.08 6.06
C ASP A 72 -4.47 5.89 7.02
N ASP A 73 -4.17 4.67 6.56
CA ASP A 73 -4.31 3.47 7.37
C ASP A 73 -2.95 2.89 7.78
N PRO A 74 -2.44 3.21 9.00
CA PRO A 74 -1.20 2.64 9.50
C PRO A 74 -1.31 1.13 9.77
N GLY A 75 -2.52 0.57 9.85
CA GLY A 75 -2.78 -0.86 10.02
C GLY A 75 -2.68 -1.66 8.72
N PHE A 76 -2.59 -1.00 7.57
CA PHE A 76 -2.49 -1.64 6.25
C PHE A 76 -1.10 -2.23 6.01
N LYS A 77 -0.73 -3.31 6.72
CA LYS A 77 0.63 -3.88 6.68
C LYS A 77 0.67 -5.23 5.98
N ARG A 78 1.85 -5.60 5.45
CA ARG A 78 2.16 -6.98 5.05
C ARG A 78 3.41 -7.51 5.75
N PRO A 79 3.40 -8.77 6.21
CA PRO A 79 4.60 -9.40 6.73
C PRO A 79 5.58 -9.67 5.58
N ILE A 80 6.88 -9.59 5.87
CA ILE A 80 7.93 -9.95 4.93
C ILE A 80 9.01 -10.77 5.61
N VAL A 81 9.72 -11.57 4.81
CA VAL A 81 10.88 -12.32 5.29
C VAL A 81 12.15 -11.54 4.95
N ILE A 82 12.93 -11.18 5.97
CA ILE A 82 14.24 -10.57 5.82
C ILE A 82 15.28 -11.53 6.39
N SER A 83 16.19 -11.96 5.52
CA SER A 83 17.27 -12.90 5.85
C SER A 83 18.66 -12.29 5.82
N LYS A 84 18.77 -11.00 5.46
CA LYS A 84 20.05 -10.28 5.37
C LYS A 84 20.04 -9.06 6.30
N PRO A 85 21.20 -8.62 6.80
CA PRO A 85 21.31 -7.43 7.67
C PRO A 85 21.49 -6.11 6.89
N ASP A 86 21.35 -6.09 5.56
CA ASP A 86 21.55 -4.87 4.77
C ASP A 86 20.60 -3.72 5.20
N PRO A 87 20.92 -2.45 4.88
CA PRO A 87 20.03 -1.33 5.15
C PRO A 87 18.65 -1.48 4.50
N ARG A 88 17.62 -0.96 5.16
CA ARG A 88 16.20 -1.14 4.79
C ARG A 88 15.53 0.19 4.46
N ILE A 89 14.43 0.12 3.73
CA ILE A 89 13.55 1.28 3.47
C ILE A 89 12.85 1.75 4.74
N GLY A 90 12.43 3.02 4.74
CA GLY A 90 11.80 3.67 5.91
C GLY A 90 10.43 3.10 6.30
N THR A 91 9.81 2.29 5.44
CA THR A 91 8.50 1.67 5.66
C THR A 91 8.56 0.28 6.28
N ILE A 92 9.74 -0.19 6.71
CA ILE A 92 9.88 -1.48 7.39
C ILE A 92 9.92 -1.27 8.90
N ASP A 93 8.90 -1.78 9.57
CA ASP A 93 8.89 -1.94 11.02
C ASP A 93 9.50 -3.30 11.38
N SER A 94 10.16 -3.39 12.54
CA SER A 94 10.67 -4.65 13.08
C SER A 94 10.30 -4.82 14.55
N THR A 95 9.98 -6.05 14.94
CA THR A 95 9.67 -6.39 16.34
C THR A 95 10.41 -7.66 16.73
N MET A 96 11.15 -7.62 17.84
CA MET A 96 11.90 -8.77 18.34
C MET A 96 10.95 -9.88 18.79
N GLN A 97 11.25 -11.13 18.43
CA GLN A 97 10.49 -12.29 18.87
C GLN A 97 10.98 -12.79 20.23
N PHE A 98 10.05 -13.24 21.06
CA PHE A 98 10.30 -13.80 22.39
C PHE A 98 9.68 -15.20 22.50
N ASP A 99 10.31 -16.07 23.27
CA ASP A 99 9.77 -17.38 23.58
C ASP A 99 8.66 -17.30 24.65
N VAL A 100 8.10 -18.45 25.02
CA VAL A 100 7.02 -18.55 26.01
C VAL A 100 7.43 -18.07 27.41
N PHE A 101 8.72 -17.90 27.67
CA PHE A 101 9.27 -17.41 28.94
C PHE A 101 9.65 -15.93 28.88
N GLY A 102 9.46 -15.27 27.73
CA GLY A 102 9.82 -13.87 27.52
C GLY A 102 11.30 -13.67 27.23
N GLU A 103 12.04 -14.73 26.88
CA GLU A 103 13.44 -14.64 26.48
C GLU A 103 13.54 -14.41 24.96
N PRO A 104 14.47 -13.55 24.48
CA PRO A 104 14.61 -13.29 23.05
C PRO A 104 14.95 -14.56 22.25
N ILE A 105 14.17 -14.83 21.19
CA ILE A 105 14.43 -15.97 20.30
C ILE A 105 15.68 -15.70 19.47
N ARG A 106 16.51 -16.73 19.33
CA ARG A 106 17.71 -16.72 18.50
C ARG A 106 17.67 -17.79 17.42
N ASN A 107 18.19 -17.47 16.24
CA ASN A 107 18.35 -18.43 15.14
C ASN A 107 19.52 -19.40 15.41
N THR A 108 19.75 -20.34 14.49
CA THR A 108 20.85 -21.33 14.59
C THR A 108 22.25 -20.71 14.56
N LEU A 109 22.39 -19.45 14.15
CA LEU A 109 23.61 -18.66 14.15
C LEU A 109 23.75 -17.79 15.42
N ASN A 110 22.86 -17.98 16.41
CA ASN A 110 22.81 -17.22 17.66
C ASN A 110 22.45 -15.73 17.50
N GLU A 111 21.80 -15.36 16.39
CA GLU A 111 21.33 -14.00 16.12
C GLU A 111 19.87 -13.83 16.56
N LEU A 112 19.49 -12.63 17.00
CA LEU A 112 18.11 -12.32 17.40
C LEU A 112 17.15 -12.44 16.21
N VAL A 113 15.97 -13.02 16.46
CA VAL A 113 14.90 -13.16 15.46
C VAL A 113 13.91 -12.02 15.59
N PHE A 114 13.46 -11.50 14.44
CA PHE A 114 12.53 -10.39 14.34
C PHE A 114 11.40 -10.71 13.36
N ASP A 115 10.21 -10.23 13.67
CA ASP A 115 9.12 -10.05 12.70
C ASP A 115 9.33 -8.75 11.96
N TYR A 116 9.09 -8.77 10.64
CA TYR A 116 9.22 -7.61 9.78
C TYR A 116 7.92 -7.35 9.04
N TRP A 117 7.54 -6.08 9.01
CA TRP A 117 6.29 -5.63 8.40
C TRP A 117 6.57 -4.43 7.52
N VAL A 118 6.05 -4.45 6.30
CA VAL A 118 5.99 -3.27 5.44
C VAL A 118 4.68 -2.56 5.70
N ARG A 119 4.72 -1.24 5.87
CA ARG A 119 3.56 -0.36 6.05
C ARG A 119 3.52 0.74 4.98
N PRO A 120 2.37 1.38 4.75
CA PRO A 120 2.31 2.58 3.93
C PRO A 120 3.18 3.70 4.52
N GLY A 121 3.75 4.52 3.64
CA GLY A 121 4.48 5.72 4.03
C GLY A 121 5.65 6.06 3.10
N ILE A 122 6.53 6.94 3.56
CA ILE A 122 7.75 7.31 2.83
C ILE A 122 8.79 6.19 2.93
N SER A 123 9.06 5.51 1.82
CA SER A 123 10.04 4.43 1.76
C SER A 123 11.47 4.96 1.56
N ARG A 124 11.63 5.95 0.69
CA ARG A 124 12.90 6.57 0.32
C ARG A 124 12.70 8.04 -0.06
N VAL A 125 13.76 8.82 0.06
CA VAL A 125 13.76 10.23 -0.35
C VAL A 125 15.17 10.62 -0.74
N GLY A 126 15.32 11.31 -1.87
CA GLY A 126 16.62 11.70 -2.40
C GLY A 126 17.16 12.97 -1.76
N SER A 127 16.28 13.89 -1.36
CA SER A 127 16.64 15.20 -0.83
C SER A 127 15.71 15.63 0.32
N ASN A 128 16.30 16.31 1.30
CA ASN A 128 15.62 16.82 2.49
C ASN A 128 14.70 15.80 3.22
N PRO A 129 15.25 14.69 3.74
CA PRO A 129 14.47 13.63 4.38
C PRO A 129 13.67 14.07 5.60
N ARG A 130 14.06 15.17 6.25
CA ARG A 130 13.41 15.66 7.47
C ARG A 130 12.00 16.19 7.22
N LEU A 131 11.72 16.65 6.01
CA LEU A 131 10.41 17.17 5.63
C LEU A 131 9.51 16.12 4.96
N ALA A 132 10.04 14.93 4.66
CA ALA A 132 9.35 13.95 3.82
C ALA A 132 8.04 13.45 4.45
N ALA A 133 7.96 13.33 5.77
CA ALA A 133 6.76 12.85 6.45
C ALA A 133 5.56 13.82 6.32
N ASN A 134 5.82 15.09 6.04
CA ASN A 134 4.77 16.11 5.95
C ASN A 134 3.79 15.84 4.80
N ILE A 135 4.20 15.14 3.74
CA ILE A 135 3.28 14.86 2.61
C ILE A 135 2.17 13.85 2.93
N LEU A 136 2.12 13.34 4.17
CA LEU A 136 1.18 12.34 4.66
C LEU A 136 0.56 12.72 6.02
N ASP A 137 0.69 13.97 6.47
CA ASP A 137 0.21 14.40 7.80
C ASP A 137 -1.21 15.02 7.79
N GLY A 138 -1.79 15.23 6.60
CA GLY A 138 -3.10 15.83 6.40
C GLY A 138 -3.17 17.34 6.67
N ASP A 139 -2.04 18.02 6.83
CA ASP A 139 -1.95 19.47 6.98
C ASP A 139 -1.51 20.12 5.66
N PRO A 140 -2.38 20.88 4.97
CA PRO A 140 -2.02 21.49 3.69
C PRO A 140 -0.98 22.63 3.81
N THR A 141 -0.58 22.99 5.04
CA THR A 141 0.40 24.04 5.32
C THR A 141 1.78 23.52 5.66
N THR A 142 1.93 22.22 5.92
CA THR A 142 3.22 21.53 5.98
C THR A 142 3.57 20.98 4.60
N PHE A 143 4.85 20.69 4.35
CA PHE A 143 5.29 20.29 3.02
C PHE A 143 6.64 19.58 3.03
N TRP A 144 6.90 18.85 1.96
CA TRP A 144 8.24 18.48 1.51
C TRP A 144 8.75 19.49 0.47
N GLU A 145 9.96 19.99 0.70
CA GLU A 145 10.76 20.81 -0.23
C GLU A 145 12.15 20.16 -0.34
N PRO A 146 12.69 19.91 -1.55
CA PRO A 146 14.08 19.47 -1.71
C PRO A 146 15.07 20.52 -1.18
N ASP A 147 16.24 20.10 -0.74
CA ASP A 147 17.32 21.04 -0.39
C ASP A 147 17.80 21.71 -1.70
N PRO A 148 17.74 23.05 -1.81
CA PRO A 148 18.15 23.77 -3.01
C PRO A 148 19.64 23.60 -3.36
N ARG A 149 20.45 23.07 -2.43
CA ARG A 149 21.88 22.79 -2.63
C ARG A 149 22.13 21.38 -3.17
N ASP A 150 21.13 20.49 -3.08
CA ASP A 150 21.24 19.16 -3.65
C ASP A 150 21.09 19.24 -5.17
N PRO A 151 21.84 18.43 -5.94
CA PRO A 151 21.67 18.37 -7.38
C PRO A 151 20.27 17.84 -7.74
N ILE A 152 19.71 18.29 -8.87
CA ILE A 152 18.31 18.02 -9.23
C ILE A 152 18.00 16.52 -9.35
N GLU A 153 18.99 15.67 -9.65
CA GLU A 153 18.86 14.22 -9.70
C GLU A 153 18.49 13.59 -8.34
N GLN A 154 18.69 14.33 -7.24
CA GLN A 154 18.28 13.94 -5.89
C GLN A 154 16.89 14.48 -5.51
N TRP A 155 16.26 15.30 -6.34
CA TRP A 155 14.96 15.91 -6.05
C TRP A 155 13.81 14.94 -6.34
N TRP A 156 13.71 13.93 -5.50
CA TRP A 156 12.64 12.94 -5.58
C TRP A 156 12.26 12.43 -4.20
N ILE A 157 11.00 12.00 -4.10
CA ILE A 157 10.41 11.37 -2.92
C ILE A 157 9.66 10.11 -3.36
N GLU A 158 9.75 9.05 -2.56
CA GLU A 158 9.11 7.77 -2.82
C GLU A 158 8.15 7.39 -1.69
N VAL A 159 6.92 7.10 -2.10
CA VAL A 159 5.82 6.63 -1.26
C VAL A 159 5.58 5.17 -1.59
N ASP A 160 5.48 4.35 -0.55
CA ASP A 160 5.14 2.94 -0.59
C ASP A 160 3.74 2.76 0.02
N LEU A 161 2.89 2.00 -0.63
CA LEU A 161 1.52 1.68 -0.19
C LEU A 161 1.49 0.43 0.71
N GLY A 162 2.66 -0.16 1.02
CA GLY A 162 2.84 -1.31 1.90
C GLY A 162 2.63 -2.66 1.21
N ARG A 163 1.85 -2.69 0.13
CA ARG A 163 1.61 -3.84 -0.75
C ARG A 163 1.02 -3.37 -2.07
N VAL A 164 0.87 -4.28 -3.03
CA VAL A 164 0.17 -3.96 -4.28
C VAL A 164 -1.32 -3.69 -4.04
N VAL A 165 -1.78 -2.52 -4.49
CA VAL A 165 -3.16 -2.05 -4.40
C VAL A 165 -3.71 -1.73 -5.80
N PRO A 166 -4.98 -2.08 -6.09
CA PRO A 166 -5.70 -1.55 -7.24
C PRO A 166 -6.11 -0.09 -6.95
N VAL A 167 -5.34 0.86 -7.43
CA VAL A 167 -5.58 2.29 -7.23
C VAL A 167 -6.49 2.85 -8.32
N GLU A 168 -7.49 3.62 -7.91
CA GLU A 168 -8.45 4.29 -8.81
C GLU A 168 -8.22 5.79 -8.90
N ARG A 169 -7.70 6.43 -7.84
CA ARG A 169 -7.34 7.85 -7.85
C ARG A 169 -6.02 8.09 -7.15
N LEU A 170 -5.14 8.85 -7.80
CA LEU A 170 -3.99 9.49 -7.18
C LEU A 170 -4.21 10.99 -7.13
N LYS A 171 -3.96 11.62 -5.98
CA LYS A 171 -4.01 13.08 -5.82
C LYS A 171 -2.68 13.60 -5.28
N LEU A 172 -2.20 14.69 -5.86
CA LEU A 172 -1.08 15.47 -5.37
C LEU A 172 -1.57 16.88 -5.08
N GLN A 173 -1.34 17.36 -3.86
CA GLN A 173 -1.65 18.71 -3.42
C GLN A 173 -0.36 19.47 -3.17
N PHE A 174 -0.20 20.62 -3.81
CA PHE A 174 0.84 21.59 -3.51
C PHE A 174 0.30 22.61 -2.49
N VAL A 175 1.22 23.24 -1.75
CA VAL A 175 0.88 24.29 -0.78
C VAL A 175 0.16 25.47 -1.45
N ASP A 176 -0.49 26.31 -0.64
CA ASP A 176 -1.05 27.59 -1.12
C ASP A 176 0.03 28.53 -1.71
N GLU A 177 -0.38 29.49 -2.55
CA GLU A 177 0.54 30.45 -3.18
C GLU A 177 1.34 31.30 -2.20
N SER A 178 0.75 31.60 -1.04
CA SER A 178 1.46 32.32 0.03
C SER A 178 2.57 31.49 0.68
N LEU A 179 2.55 30.16 0.53
CA LEU A 179 3.49 29.24 1.15
C LEU A 179 4.53 28.69 0.17
N GLY A 180 4.33 28.78 -1.14
CA GLY A 180 5.34 28.32 -2.10
C GLY A 180 4.84 28.03 -3.50
N ASP A 181 5.69 27.38 -4.28
CA ASP A 181 5.47 27.08 -5.69
C ASP A 181 5.12 25.59 -5.89
N PRO A 182 4.24 25.27 -6.85
CA PRO A 182 4.12 23.90 -7.31
C PRO A 182 5.37 23.50 -8.11
N PHE A 183 5.60 22.21 -8.30
CA PHE A 183 6.73 21.75 -9.11
C PHE A 183 6.62 22.22 -10.56
N LEU A 184 7.66 22.90 -11.07
CA LEU A 184 7.74 23.36 -12.45
C LEU A 184 7.55 22.23 -13.46
N ARG A 185 8.32 21.14 -13.31
CA ARG A 185 8.09 19.88 -14.03
C ARG A 185 8.44 18.71 -13.15
N PHE A 186 7.59 17.70 -13.18
CA PHE A 186 7.85 16.45 -12.51
C PHE A 186 7.27 15.28 -13.28
N ILE A 187 7.81 14.11 -13.02
CA ILE A 187 7.30 12.82 -13.48
C ILE A 187 6.94 11.96 -12.28
N MET A 188 6.06 10.99 -12.49
CA MET A 188 5.81 9.93 -11.53
C MET A 188 6.31 8.60 -12.10
N LEU A 189 7.01 7.84 -11.28
CA LEU A 189 7.41 6.48 -11.57
C LEU A 189 6.56 5.56 -10.69
N LEU A 190 5.72 4.74 -11.32
CA LEU A 190 4.77 3.87 -10.64
C LEU A 190 5.21 2.42 -10.79
N SER A 191 5.17 1.63 -9.73
CA SER A 191 5.43 0.18 -9.77
C SER A 191 4.42 -0.57 -8.91
N ASP A 192 4.10 -1.80 -9.30
CA ASP A 192 3.32 -2.74 -8.48
C ASP A 192 4.19 -3.56 -7.52
N ARG A 193 5.47 -3.21 -7.39
CA ARG A 193 6.46 -3.88 -6.52
C ARG A 193 7.20 -2.88 -5.64
N GLN A 194 7.73 -3.40 -4.53
CA GLN A 194 8.72 -2.74 -3.69
C GLN A 194 9.84 -3.71 -3.28
N SER A 195 11.06 -3.18 -3.11
CA SER A 195 12.17 -3.89 -2.49
C SER A 195 12.39 -3.41 -1.07
N ALA A 196 12.56 -4.36 -0.15
CA ALA A 196 12.93 -4.09 1.23
C ALA A 196 14.33 -3.47 1.38
N LEU A 197 15.23 -3.68 0.41
CA LEU A 197 16.62 -3.22 0.48
C LEU A 197 16.70 -1.72 0.16
N LEU A 198 17.36 -0.91 1.01
CA LEU A 198 17.48 0.53 0.78
C LEU A 198 18.14 0.87 -0.57
N HIS A 199 19.22 0.15 -0.89
CA HIS A 199 20.05 0.37 -2.09
C HIS A 199 19.77 -0.68 -3.18
N GLU A 200 18.53 -0.75 -3.66
CA GLU A 200 18.15 -1.65 -4.75
C GLU A 200 18.23 -0.95 -6.12
N PRO A 201 18.72 -1.61 -7.19
CA PRO A 201 18.62 -1.06 -8.54
C PRO A 201 17.16 -0.83 -8.95
N ASN A 202 16.86 0.34 -9.54
CA ASN A 202 15.52 0.68 -10.04
C ASN A 202 14.93 -0.39 -11.00
N SER A 203 15.79 -1.15 -11.71
CA SER A 203 15.37 -2.24 -12.61
C SER A 203 14.70 -3.42 -11.90
N ARG A 204 14.97 -3.62 -10.59
CA ARG A 204 14.34 -4.67 -9.78
C ARG A 204 12.95 -4.27 -9.30
N ILE A 205 12.73 -2.98 -9.07
CA ILE A 205 11.42 -2.42 -8.72
C ILE A 205 10.52 -2.39 -9.96
N GLY A 206 11.07 -2.14 -11.16
CA GLY A 206 10.29 -2.23 -12.41
C GLY A 206 9.36 -1.04 -12.64
N PHE A 207 9.86 0.17 -12.40
CA PHE A 207 9.09 1.40 -12.58
C PHE A 207 8.57 1.59 -14.01
N GLN A 208 7.33 2.04 -14.09
CA GLN A 208 6.69 2.52 -15.30
C GLN A 208 6.50 4.04 -15.22
N LEU A 209 6.90 4.75 -16.27
CA LEU A 209 6.78 6.21 -16.36
C LEU A 209 5.31 6.64 -16.47
N PHE A 210 4.94 7.65 -15.71
CA PHE A 210 3.70 8.42 -15.83
C PHE A 210 4.07 9.90 -15.89
N ILE A 211 3.53 10.61 -16.89
CA ILE A 211 3.83 12.03 -17.13
C ILE A 211 2.59 12.86 -16.79
N PRO A 212 2.59 13.56 -15.64
CA PRO A 212 1.48 14.40 -15.16
C PRO A 212 1.12 15.59 -16.06
N GLN A 213 2.14 16.15 -16.73
CA GLN A 213 2.07 17.47 -17.36
C GLN A 213 2.63 17.43 -18.78
N ASP A 214 1.98 18.12 -19.71
CA ASP A 214 2.48 18.30 -21.08
C ASP A 214 3.35 19.57 -21.23
N ALA A 215 3.26 20.50 -20.28
CA ALA A 215 3.97 21.78 -20.25
C ALA A 215 4.42 22.13 -18.82
N PRO A 216 5.41 23.02 -18.63
CA PRO A 216 5.80 23.46 -17.30
C PRO A 216 4.61 24.05 -16.52
N ASN A 217 4.47 23.65 -15.26
CA ASN A 217 3.45 24.13 -14.36
C ASN A 217 3.92 25.37 -13.60
N THR A 218 3.02 26.34 -13.49
CA THR A 218 3.30 27.63 -12.86
C THR A 218 2.24 28.03 -11.83
N THR A 219 1.09 27.34 -11.82
CA THR A 219 -0.11 27.76 -11.08
C THR A 219 -0.97 26.60 -10.60
N GLN A 220 -0.92 25.43 -11.24
CA GLN A 220 -1.74 24.29 -10.88
C GLN A 220 -1.23 23.69 -9.56
N ARG A 221 -2.06 23.79 -8.51
CA ARG A 221 -1.73 23.34 -7.15
C ARG A 221 -2.35 22.00 -6.79
N GLU A 222 -3.19 21.46 -7.65
CA GLU A 222 -3.82 20.16 -7.43
C GLU A 222 -3.78 19.35 -8.71
N TYR A 223 -3.33 18.10 -8.59
CA TYR A 223 -3.40 17.10 -9.65
C TYR A 223 -4.21 15.92 -9.15
N ILE A 224 -5.31 15.62 -9.83
CA ILE A 224 -6.16 14.47 -9.57
C ILE A 224 -6.16 13.57 -10.81
N PHE A 225 -5.60 12.37 -10.69
CA PHE A 225 -5.58 11.37 -11.75
C PHE A 225 -6.54 10.24 -11.39
N GLU A 226 -7.56 10.04 -12.22
CA GLU A 226 -8.53 8.96 -12.03
C GLU A 226 -8.40 7.90 -13.11
N SER A 227 -8.80 6.68 -12.78
CA SER A 227 -9.11 5.63 -13.75
C SER A 227 -10.22 6.04 -14.72
N GLU A 228 -10.43 5.28 -15.80
CA GLU A 228 -11.54 5.57 -16.74
C GLU A 228 -12.92 5.42 -16.06
N HIS A 229 -13.04 4.44 -15.17
CA HIS A 229 -14.19 4.19 -14.31
C HIS A 229 -13.70 4.09 -12.87
N THR A 230 -14.37 4.81 -11.97
CA THR A 230 -14.15 4.77 -10.52
C THR A 230 -15.31 4.04 -9.86
N SER A 231 -15.04 3.48 -8.67
CA SER A 231 -16.06 2.80 -7.88
C SER A 231 -17.11 3.81 -7.39
N PRO A 232 -18.40 3.42 -7.31
CA PRO A 232 -19.47 4.30 -6.81
C PRO A 232 -19.24 4.84 -5.39
N GLU A 233 -18.50 4.09 -4.57
CA GLU A 233 -18.17 4.44 -3.19
C GLU A 233 -17.03 5.47 -3.09
N LEU A 234 -16.25 5.67 -4.16
CA LEU A 234 -15.23 6.71 -4.20
C LEU A 234 -15.94 8.06 -4.34
N LEU A 235 -15.82 8.90 -3.32
CA LEU A 235 -16.41 10.24 -3.33
C LEU A 235 -15.94 11.02 -4.56
N PRO A 236 -16.81 11.81 -5.22
CA PRO A 236 -16.41 12.65 -6.33
C PRO A 236 -15.23 13.55 -5.96
N ALA A 237 -14.32 13.75 -6.90
CA ALA A 237 -13.14 14.55 -6.64
C ALA A 237 -13.52 16.02 -6.39
N THR A 238 -12.97 16.61 -5.33
CA THR A 238 -13.15 18.02 -4.98
C THR A 238 -12.10 18.87 -5.70
N GLY A 239 -12.13 18.89 -7.03
CA GLY A 239 -11.06 19.49 -7.83
C GLY A 239 -11.20 19.25 -9.33
N VAL A 240 -10.23 19.75 -10.10
CA VAL A 240 -10.20 19.50 -11.55
C VAL A 240 -9.50 18.16 -11.81
N VAL A 241 -10.27 17.16 -12.20
CA VAL A 241 -9.74 15.86 -12.62
C VAL A 241 -8.98 16.01 -13.93
N SER A 242 -7.77 15.47 -13.96
CA SER A 242 -6.90 15.47 -15.13
C SER A 242 -7.46 14.61 -16.26
N ASP A 243 -7.22 15.04 -17.51
CA ASP A 243 -7.44 14.22 -18.70
C ASP A 243 -6.47 13.03 -18.77
N LYS A 244 -5.32 13.10 -18.07
CA LYS A 244 -4.38 11.98 -17.95
C LYS A 244 -5.00 10.92 -17.03
N LYS A 245 -5.35 9.76 -17.59
CA LYS A 245 -5.99 8.68 -16.84
C LYS A 245 -4.97 7.79 -16.12
N LEU A 246 -5.32 7.38 -14.90
CA LEU A 246 -4.59 6.41 -14.11
C LEU A 246 -5.01 4.98 -14.52
N THR A 247 -4.53 4.55 -15.68
CA THR A 247 -4.88 3.24 -16.24
C THR A 247 -3.68 2.31 -16.28
N GLU A 248 -3.94 1.01 -16.10
CA GLU A 248 -2.96 -0.03 -16.41
C GLU A 248 -2.68 -0.04 -17.92
N SER A 249 -1.40 -0.01 -18.28
CA SER A 249 -0.95 0.14 -19.67
C SER A 249 -1.25 -1.08 -20.55
N LEU A 250 -1.42 -2.27 -19.94
CA LEU A 250 -1.58 -3.55 -20.63
C LEU A 250 -2.77 -4.34 -20.07
N ARG A 251 -3.51 -5.01 -20.97
CA ARG A 251 -4.49 -6.09 -20.66
C ARG A 251 -5.58 -5.71 -19.65
N ARG A 252 -6.39 -4.72 -20.04
CA ARG A 252 -7.50 -4.24 -19.22
C ARG A 252 -8.67 -5.22 -19.20
N SER A 253 -9.24 -5.43 -18.02
CA SER A 253 -10.62 -5.87 -17.93
C SER A 253 -11.52 -4.68 -18.31
N PRO A 254 -12.54 -4.83 -19.15
CA PRO A 254 -13.46 -3.71 -19.47
C PRO A 254 -14.10 -3.09 -18.20
N GLU A 255 -14.22 -3.89 -17.15
CA GLU A 255 -14.88 -3.50 -15.90
C GLU A 255 -13.94 -2.96 -14.81
N TRP A 256 -12.62 -2.99 -15.01
CA TRP A 256 -11.69 -2.35 -14.09
C TRP A 256 -10.57 -1.67 -14.87
N THR A 257 -10.45 -0.36 -14.62
CA THR A 257 -9.60 0.53 -15.39
C THR A 257 -8.60 1.29 -14.52
N GLY A 258 -8.46 0.89 -13.26
CA GLY A 258 -7.42 1.41 -12.37
C GLY A 258 -6.04 0.90 -12.74
N ARG A 259 -5.10 1.11 -11.81
CA ARG A 259 -3.71 0.68 -11.94
C ARG A 259 -3.25 -0.05 -10.70
N LYS A 260 -2.43 -1.10 -10.86
CA LYS A 260 -1.80 -1.75 -9.72
C LYS A 260 -0.59 -0.94 -9.29
N ILE A 261 -0.56 -0.54 -8.03
CA ILE A 261 0.51 0.29 -7.47
C ILE A 261 0.86 -0.23 -6.08
N GLU A 262 2.15 -0.38 -5.82
CA GLU A 262 2.75 -0.49 -4.50
C GLU A 262 3.67 0.71 -4.26
N THR A 263 4.48 1.10 -5.26
CA THR A 263 5.46 2.18 -5.12
C THR A 263 5.14 3.34 -6.06
N ILE A 264 5.17 4.56 -5.52
CA ILE A 264 5.01 5.83 -6.23
C ILE A 264 6.27 6.65 -5.97
N ARG A 265 7.06 6.94 -7.00
CA ARG A 265 8.19 7.89 -6.89
C ARG A 265 7.90 9.15 -7.69
N ILE A 266 7.88 10.28 -7.03
CA ILE A 266 7.70 11.61 -7.63
C ILE A 266 9.10 12.19 -7.83
N VAL A 267 9.42 12.59 -9.06
CA VAL A 267 10.75 13.10 -9.44
C VAL A 267 10.59 14.46 -10.09
N ILE A 268 11.20 15.49 -9.48
CA ILE A 268 11.28 16.82 -10.08
C ILE A 268 12.35 16.77 -11.19
N THR A 269 12.00 17.24 -12.37
CA THR A 269 12.86 17.15 -13.57
C THR A 269 13.33 18.50 -14.07
N ASP A 270 12.73 19.58 -13.59
CA ASP A 270 13.05 20.95 -14.00
C ASP A 270 12.70 21.93 -12.87
N THR A 271 13.38 23.06 -12.82
CA THR A 271 13.24 24.09 -11.77
C THR A 271 13.53 25.48 -12.35
N ARG A 272 12.86 26.51 -11.82
CA ARG A 272 13.19 27.92 -12.07
C ARG A 272 14.41 28.39 -11.26
N GLY A 273 14.87 27.59 -10.29
CA GLY A 273 16.01 27.90 -9.44
C GLY A 273 15.86 29.26 -8.76
N GLY A 274 16.90 30.10 -8.90
CA GLY A 274 16.91 31.47 -8.36
C GLY A 274 16.00 32.46 -9.09
N ARG A 275 15.29 32.07 -10.15
CA ARG A 275 14.54 32.99 -11.02
C ARG A 275 13.06 32.65 -11.11
N ALA A 276 12.41 32.37 -9.98
CA ALA A 276 11.01 31.96 -9.97
C ALA A 276 10.04 33.07 -10.35
N GLY A 277 10.30 34.29 -9.87
CA GLY A 277 9.52 35.48 -10.18
C GLY A 277 10.34 36.74 -9.95
N GLN A 278 10.22 37.71 -10.86
CA GLN A 278 10.84 39.02 -10.71
C GLN A 278 10.04 39.85 -9.69
N ILE A 279 10.75 40.46 -8.76
CA ILE A 279 10.21 41.33 -7.71
C ILE A 279 11.01 42.63 -7.66
N ASP A 280 10.56 43.62 -6.90
CA ASP A 280 11.35 44.84 -6.73
C ASP A 280 12.49 44.65 -5.70
N GLN A 281 13.36 45.65 -5.61
CA GLN A 281 14.52 45.61 -4.71
C GLN A 281 14.10 45.61 -3.23
N GLU A 282 13.07 46.37 -2.86
CA GLU A 282 12.61 46.50 -1.47
C GLU A 282 12.00 45.17 -0.99
N GLU A 283 11.17 44.55 -1.81
CA GLU A 283 10.62 43.21 -1.59
C GLU A 283 11.74 42.16 -1.48
N TRP A 284 12.74 42.20 -2.36
CA TRP A 284 13.87 41.27 -2.32
C TRP A 284 14.71 41.40 -1.05
N GLU A 285 14.97 42.64 -0.62
CA GLU A 285 15.68 42.93 0.63
C GLU A 285 14.88 42.51 1.86
N ALA A 286 13.54 42.52 1.79
CA ALA A 286 12.67 42.05 2.86
C ALA A 286 12.59 40.51 2.96
N LEU A 287 12.88 39.77 1.89
CA LEU A 287 12.86 38.31 1.92
C LEU A 287 13.91 37.72 2.88
N PRO A 288 13.59 36.60 3.56
CA PRO A 288 14.59 35.77 4.22
C PRO A 288 15.72 35.40 3.24
N GLU A 289 16.96 35.31 3.73
CA GLU A 289 18.11 34.97 2.89
C GLU A 289 17.91 33.67 2.11
N ALA A 290 17.23 32.69 2.72
CA ALA A 290 16.91 31.43 2.09
C ALA A 290 15.87 31.53 0.96
N GLU A 291 15.13 32.63 0.81
CA GLU A 291 14.10 32.79 -0.23
C GLU A 291 14.50 33.78 -1.32
N ARG A 292 15.60 34.50 -1.11
CA ARG A 292 16.19 35.39 -2.11
C ARG A 292 16.71 34.58 -3.29
N GLY A 293 16.31 35.00 -4.48
CA GLY A 293 16.79 34.47 -5.74
C GLY A 293 17.92 35.30 -6.33
N ASP A 294 18.13 35.14 -7.62
CA ASP A 294 19.21 35.79 -8.37
C ASP A 294 18.99 37.30 -8.49
N ILE A 295 20.10 38.03 -8.66
CA ILE A 295 20.10 39.38 -9.19
C ILE A 295 20.71 39.32 -10.59
N VAL A 296 19.99 39.83 -11.59
CA VAL A 296 20.51 39.98 -12.95
C VAL A 296 20.96 41.42 -13.15
N TYR A 297 22.24 41.59 -13.41
CA TYR A 297 22.87 42.89 -13.61
C TYR A 297 22.89 43.26 -15.08
N PHE A 298 22.66 44.53 -15.42
CA PHE A 298 22.71 44.99 -16.81
C PHE A 298 23.79 46.05 -17.02
N ALA A 299 24.59 45.91 -18.07
CA ALA A 299 25.50 46.93 -18.54
C ALA A 299 24.80 47.86 -19.52
N ARG A 300 24.98 49.17 -19.37
CA ARG A 300 24.47 50.20 -20.29
C ARG A 300 25.55 50.62 -21.28
N ASP A 301 25.23 50.56 -22.57
CA ASP A 301 26.11 51.05 -23.64
C ASP A 301 25.98 52.57 -23.84
N VAL A 302 26.81 53.13 -24.71
CA VAL A 302 26.82 54.57 -25.03
C VAL A 302 25.53 55.05 -25.71
N ALA A 303 24.74 54.13 -26.27
CA ALA A 303 23.44 54.41 -26.89
C ALA A 303 22.26 54.20 -25.92
N GLY A 304 22.52 53.83 -24.65
CA GLY A 304 21.52 53.58 -23.63
C GLY A 304 20.89 52.17 -23.67
N ARG A 305 21.39 51.25 -24.49
CA ARG A 305 20.93 49.85 -24.51
C ARG A 305 21.49 49.11 -23.30
N GLU A 306 20.67 48.26 -22.71
CA GLU A 306 21.01 47.44 -21.55
C GLU A 306 21.13 45.96 -21.93
N GLU A 307 22.23 45.33 -21.54
CA GLU A 307 22.51 43.90 -21.79
C GLU A 307 22.96 43.19 -20.49
N PRO A 308 22.55 41.93 -20.25
CA PRO A 308 22.84 41.24 -19.01
C PRO A 308 24.33 40.89 -18.90
N VAL A 309 24.90 41.12 -17.71
CA VAL A 309 26.29 40.82 -17.35
C VAL A 309 26.35 40.16 -15.97
N ASP A 310 27.47 39.50 -15.64
CA ASP A 310 27.71 39.02 -14.29
C ASP A 310 28.02 40.18 -13.32
N GLU A 311 27.90 39.90 -12.02
CA GLU A 311 28.09 40.91 -10.96
C GLU A 311 29.49 41.53 -10.98
N VAL A 312 30.53 40.72 -11.21
CA VAL A 312 31.92 41.18 -11.20
C VAL A 312 32.13 42.17 -12.35
N THR A 313 31.62 41.84 -13.54
CA THR A 313 31.63 42.74 -14.70
C THR A 313 30.85 44.02 -14.40
N TYR A 314 29.65 43.94 -13.82
CA TYR A 314 28.84 45.11 -13.48
C TYR A 314 29.55 46.06 -12.51
N GLN A 315 30.12 45.53 -11.43
CA GLN A 315 30.83 46.32 -10.42
C GLN A 315 32.10 47.00 -10.96
N ALA A 316 32.71 46.43 -12.01
CA ALA A 316 33.87 47.02 -12.67
C ALA A 316 33.52 48.15 -13.67
N LEU A 317 32.24 48.33 -14.02
CA LEU A 317 31.79 49.41 -14.91
C LEU A 317 31.79 50.75 -14.17
N GLU A 318 32.04 51.82 -14.92
CA GLU A 318 31.75 53.18 -14.47
C GLU A 318 30.25 53.33 -14.14
N GLU A 319 29.92 54.14 -13.14
CA GLU A 319 28.54 54.32 -12.63
C GLU A 319 27.54 54.67 -13.75
N GLN A 320 27.95 55.48 -14.72
CA GLN A 320 27.13 55.85 -15.90
C GLN A 320 26.82 54.68 -16.86
N ARG A 321 27.62 53.60 -16.79
CA ARG A 321 27.46 52.36 -17.56
C ARG A 321 26.83 51.23 -16.73
N GLN A 322 26.60 51.44 -15.43
CA GLN A 322 25.82 50.52 -14.62
C GLN A 322 24.33 50.73 -14.93
N GLY A 323 23.75 49.75 -15.63
CA GLY A 323 22.34 49.74 -15.96
C GLY A 323 21.47 49.26 -14.79
N ARG A 324 20.23 48.88 -15.11
CA ARG A 324 19.30 48.33 -14.11
C ARG A 324 19.78 47.02 -13.48
N ARG A 325 19.12 46.63 -12.40
CA ARG A 325 19.24 45.33 -11.74
C ARG A 325 17.85 44.74 -11.64
N ASP A 326 17.69 43.51 -12.10
CA ASP A 326 16.43 42.77 -11.98
C ASP A 326 16.59 41.78 -10.81
N TYR A 327 15.71 41.89 -9.82
CA TYR A 327 15.73 41.08 -8.60
C TYR A 327 14.71 39.95 -8.71
N TYR A 328 15.09 38.75 -8.29
CA TYR A 328 14.21 37.59 -8.33
C TYR A 328 14.07 36.94 -6.96
N ARG A 329 12.90 36.39 -6.67
CA ARG A 329 12.75 35.40 -5.60
C ARG A 329 13.14 34.00 -6.10
N ARG A 330 13.60 33.15 -5.20
CA ARG A 330 13.86 31.74 -5.47
C ARG A 330 12.55 30.96 -5.63
N GLU A 331 12.61 29.85 -6.36
CA GLU A 331 11.55 28.85 -6.35
C GLU A 331 11.52 28.12 -5.02
N LEU A 332 10.31 27.87 -4.51
CA LEU A 332 10.05 27.08 -3.32
C LEU A 332 9.16 25.89 -3.69
N PRO A 333 9.71 24.85 -4.35
CA PRO A 333 8.93 23.71 -4.85
C PRO A 333 8.42 22.87 -3.66
N ARG A 334 7.14 23.03 -3.29
CA ARG A 334 6.58 22.51 -2.03
C ARG A 334 5.34 21.64 -2.26
N LEU A 335 5.51 20.34 -2.06
CA LEU A 335 4.41 19.36 -2.07
C LEU A 335 3.85 19.22 -0.66
N ALA A 336 2.54 19.40 -0.51
CA ALA A 336 1.85 19.35 0.78
C ALA A 336 1.24 17.98 1.06
N GLU A 337 0.68 17.30 0.06
CA GLU A 337 -0.05 16.04 0.30
C GLU A 337 0.02 15.10 -0.90
N VAL A 338 0.05 13.80 -0.61
CA VAL A 338 -0.17 12.72 -1.57
C VAL A 338 -1.26 11.80 -1.05
N GLU A 339 -2.29 11.58 -1.86
CA GLU A 339 -3.35 10.60 -1.56
C GLU A 339 -3.36 9.50 -2.62
N ALA A 340 -3.62 8.26 -2.17
CA ALA A 340 -3.78 7.10 -3.02
C ALA A 340 -5.06 6.35 -2.65
N HIS A 341 -6.13 6.63 -3.39
CA HIS A 341 -7.42 5.98 -3.20
C HIS A 341 -7.48 4.70 -4.00
N GLY A 342 -7.49 3.59 -3.29
CA GLY A 342 -7.49 2.26 -3.87
C GLY A 342 -8.53 1.36 -3.23
N TRP A 343 -8.70 0.19 -3.83
CA TRP A 343 -9.62 -0.81 -3.33
C TRP A 343 -9.26 -1.27 -1.93
N GLY A 344 -10.34 -1.62 -1.24
CA GLY A 344 -10.49 -1.90 0.17
C GLY A 344 -9.71 -3.08 0.71
N ASP A 345 -10.19 -3.58 1.84
CA ASP A 345 -9.51 -4.65 2.57
C ASP A 345 -9.43 -5.94 1.73
N ASN A 346 -8.20 -6.38 1.42
CA ASN A 346 -7.97 -7.65 0.74
C ASN A 346 -8.08 -8.80 1.73
N LEU A 347 -9.23 -9.48 1.76
CA LEU A 347 -9.47 -10.62 2.65
C LEU A 347 -8.60 -11.84 2.33
N GLY A 348 -8.08 -11.93 1.11
CA GLY A 348 -7.24 -13.05 0.70
C GLY A 348 -5.82 -12.94 1.23
N ILE A 349 -5.37 -11.77 1.69
CA ILE A 349 -4.00 -11.60 2.13
C ILE A 349 -3.73 -12.33 3.45
N ASN A 350 -2.53 -12.91 3.60
CA ASN A 350 -2.11 -13.67 4.77
C ASN A 350 -3.19 -14.67 5.22
N LEU A 351 -3.74 -15.41 4.24
CA LEU A 351 -4.95 -16.20 4.40
C LEU A 351 -4.93 -17.07 5.66
N ILE A 352 -3.80 -17.73 5.93
CA ILE A 352 -3.66 -18.63 7.09
C ILE A 352 -3.48 -17.85 8.39
N GLU A 353 -2.60 -16.85 8.40
CA GLU A 353 -2.38 -16.02 9.59
C GLU A 353 -3.67 -15.30 10.02
N ASN A 354 -4.52 -14.98 9.05
CA ASN A 354 -5.80 -14.34 9.27
C ASN A 354 -6.95 -15.32 9.62
N GLY A 355 -6.66 -16.61 9.79
CA GLY A 355 -7.63 -17.63 10.23
C GLY A 355 -8.47 -18.29 9.13
N GLY A 356 -8.09 -18.08 7.86
CA GLY A 356 -8.60 -18.84 6.73
C GLY A 356 -7.82 -20.15 6.50
N SER A 357 -8.22 -20.90 5.48
CA SER A 357 -7.53 -22.11 5.05
C SER A 357 -7.64 -22.32 3.54
N TYR A 358 -6.81 -23.20 2.99
CA TYR A 358 -6.96 -23.63 1.60
C TYR A 358 -6.72 -25.13 1.47
N VAL A 359 -7.32 -25.70 0.43
CA VAL A 359 -7.04 -27.07 -0.02
C VAL A 359 -6.76 -27.01 -1.51
N LEU A 360 -5.57 -27.44 -1.90
CA LEU A 360 -5.21 -27.66 -3.29
C LEU A 360 -5.13 -29.16 -3.56
N THR A 361 -5.88 -29.64 -4.54
CA THR A 361 -5.92 -31.08 -4.89
C THR A 361 -4.69 -31.57 -5.67
N THR A 362 -3.61 -30.78 -5.71
CA THR A 362 -2.43 -31.03 -6.54
C THR A 362 -1.17 -30.78 -5.72
N ASP A 363 -0.22 -31.70 -5.80
CA ASP A 363 1.01 -31.64 -5.02
C ASP A 363 2.01 -30.60 -5.56
N GLY A 364 2.84 -30.06 -4.66
CA GLY A 364 4.11 -29.41 -5.03
C GLY A 364 4.05 -27.93 -5.45
N THR A 365 2.97 -27.20 -5.16
CA THR A 365 2.93 -25.74 -5.42
C THR A 365 2.80 -24.94 -4.12
N ASN A 366 3.60 -23.88 -3.97
CA ASN A 366 3.49 -22.99 -2.83
C ASN A 366 2.29 -22.05 -3.03
N THR A 367 1.12 -22.49 -2.55
CA THR A 367 -0.15 -21.79 -2.75
C THR A 367 -0.23 -20.48 -1.97
N LEU A 368 0.54 -20.34 -0.89
CA LEU A 368 0.57 -19.12 -0.06
C LEU A 368 1.06 -17.89 -0.84
N LEU A 369 1.85 -18.08 -1.91
CA LEU A 369 2.26 -16.99 -2.80
C LEU A 369 1.09 -16.36 -3.58
N ALA A 370 -0.10 -16.97 -3.58
CA ALA A 370 -1.30 -16.34 -4.14
C ALA A 370 -1.93 -15.30 -3.20
N PHE A 371 -1.46 -15.26 -1.95
CA PHE A 371 -2.09 -14.60 -0.81
C PHE A 371 -1.10 -13.74 0.01
N ASP A 372 0.12 -13.53 -0.45
CA ASP A 372 1.15 -12.77 0.28
C ASP A 372 1.11 -11.25 0.00
N GLY A 373 0.35 -10.83 -1.01
CA GLY A 373 0.25 -9.43 -1.42
C GLY A 373 1.52 -8.88 -2.06
N ASP A 374 2.43 -9.76 -2.53
CA ASP A 374 3.68 -9.39 -3.20
C ASP A 374 3.57 -9.65 -4.72
N ALA A 375 3.53 -8.60 -5.55
CA ALA A 375 3.52 -8.79 -7.01
C ALA A 375 4.87 -9.29 -7.58
N GLY A 376 5.91 -9.34 -6.74
CA GLY A 376 7.21 -9.93 -7.02
C GLY A 376 7.23 -11.46 -6.92
N THR A 377 6.30 -12.04 -6.15
CA THR A 377 6.14 -13.50 -6.05
C THR A 377 5.07 -13.98 -7.04
N GLY A 378 4.90 -15.29 -7.17
CA GLY A 378 3.94 -15.84 -8.11
C GLY A 378 3.49 -17.25 -7.75
N PHE A 379 2.19 -17.45 -7.77
CA PHE A 379 1.56 -18.76 -7.71
C PHE A 379 1.18 -19.23 -9.11
N SER A 380 1.53 -20.49 -9.42
CA SER A 380 1.15 -21.15 -10.66
C SER A 380 0.14 -22.25 -10.37
N HIS A 381 -1.06 -22.10 -10.92
CA HIS A 381 -2.12 -23.08 -10.80
C HIS A 381 -2.17 -23.99 -12.03
N GLN A 382 -2.23 -25.31 -11.82
CA GLN A 382 -2.31 -26.29 -12.90
C GLN A 382 -3.63 -26.18 -13.67
N ILE A 383 -3.61 -26.45 -14.97
CA ILE A 383 -4.81 -26.38 -15.81
C ILE A 383 -5.80 -27.46 -15.37
N ARG A 384 -7.09 -27.12 -15.27
CA ARG A 384 -8.16 -28.07 -14.94
C ARG A 384 -8.08 -29.30 -15.86
N ASN A 385 -8.10 -30.48 -15.27
CA ASN A 385 -8.12 -31.73 -16.03
C ASN A 385 -9.56 -31.99 -16.54
N PRO A 386 -9.84 -31.94 -17.86
CA PRO A 386 -11.19 -32.15 -18.37
C PRO A 386 -11.69 -33.58 -18.15
N LYS A 387 -10.78 -34.56 -17.99
CA LYS A 387 -11.10 -35.96 -17.72
C LYS A 387 -11.23 -36.27 -16.23
N ASN A 388 -10.72 -35.39 -15.36
CA ASN A 388 -10.84 -35.50 -13.91
C ASN A 388 -11.20 -34.12 -13.32
N PRO A 389 -12.50 -33.75 -13.35
CA PRO A 389 -12.96 -32.43 -12.94
C PRO A 389 -12.71 -32.04 -11.48
N THR A 390 -12.38 -33.02 -10.63
CA THR A 390 -12.05 -32.81 -9.21
C THR A 390 -10.56 -32.63 -8.97
N ALA A 391 -9.71 -32.84 -9.97
CA ALA A 391 -8.28 -32.55 -9.90
C ALA A 391 -7.97 -31.11 -10.31
N ASN A 392 -6.84 -30.59 -9.81
CA ASN A 392 -6.40 -29.20 -9.99
C ASN A 392 -7.49 -28.20 -9.55
N VAL A 393 -7.98 -28.34 -8.32
CA VAL A 393 -8.95 -27.45 -7.69
C VAL A 393 -8.30 -26.81 -6.47
N LEU A 394 -8.23 -25.49 -6.46
CA LEU A 394 -7.96 -24.68 -5.28
C LEU A 394 -9.28 -24.32 -4.60
N THR A 395 -9.47 -24.82 -3.38
CA THR A 395 -10.57 -24.44 -2.49
C THR A 395 -10.01 -23.49 -1.44
N ILE A 396 -10.68 -22.36 -1.25
CA ILE A 396 -10.29 -21.32 -0.29
C ILE A 396 -11.44 -21.20 0.72
N ASP A 397 -11.09 -21.26 1.99
CA ASP A 397 -11.97 -20.94 3.10
C ASP A 397 -11.49 -19.64 3.73
N MET A 398 -12.37 -18.63 3.74
CA MET A 398 -12.08 -17.33 4.33
C MET A 398 -12.18 -17.36 5.87
N GLY A 399 -12.50 -18.50 6.48
CA GLY A 399 -12.70 -18.62 7.93
C GLY A 399 -14.06 -18.11 8.41
N GLY A 400 -14.91 -17.60 7.51
CA GLY A 400 -16.25 -17.11 7.83
C GLY A 400 -17.09 -16.79 6.59
N ILE A 401 -18.36 -16.45 6.81
CA ILE A 401 -19.30 -16.06 5.76
C ILE A 401 -19.18 -14.55 5.51
N VAL A 402 -18.87 -14.18 4.28
CA VAL A 402 -18.67 -12.78 3.87
C VAL A 402 -19.59 -12.40 2.72
N ARG A 403 -20.02 -11.14 2.70
CA ARG A 403 -20.64 -10.52 1.52
C ARG A 403 -19.53 -9.88 0.69
N LEU A 404 -19.08 -10.58 -0.34
CA LEU A 404 -18.05 -10.08 -1.25
C LEU A 404 -18.68 -9.13 -2.27
N ALA A 405 -18.10 -7.93 -2.41
CA ALA A 405 -18.44 -7.03 -3.51
C ALA A 405 -17.89 -7.56 -4.84
N GLN A 406 -16.63 -8.00 -4.85
CA GLN A 406 -15.96 -8.52 -6.05
C GLN A 406 -14.93 -9.60 -5.68
N THR A 407 -14.64 -10.51 -6.61
CA THR A 407 -13.49 -11.42 -6.56
C THR A 407 -12.64 -11.18 -7.80
N ARG A 408 -11.33 -11.01 -7.60
CA ARG A 408 -10.40 -10.65 -8.66
C ARG A 408 -9.18 -11.56 -8.61
N LEU A 409 -8.71 -11.96 -9.78
CA LEU A 409 -7.45 -12.65 -9.95
C LEU A 409 -6.50 -11.72 -10.69
N VAL A 410 -5.33 -11.51 -10.10
CA VAL A 410 -4.26 -10.71 -10.69
C VAL A 410 -3.21 -11.67 -11.23
N GLY A 411 -2.94 -11.60 -12.53
CA GLY A 411 -2.00 -12.48 -13.22
C GLY A 411 -2.50 -12.90 -14.61
N SER A 412 -1.80 -13.85 -15.23
CA SER A 412 -2.23 -14.43 -16.51
C SER A 412 -3.02 -15.71 -16.28
N SER A 413 -4.11 -15.89 -17.04
CA SER A 413 -4.94 -17.10 -16.99
C SER A 413 -5.46 -17.42 -18.37
N ARG A 414 -5.51 -18.69 -18.77
CA ARG A 414 -6.12 -19.06 -20.07
C ARG A 414 -7.64 -19.19 -20.00
N GLY A 415 -8.21 -19.10 -18.80
CA GLY A 415 -9.61 -19.31 -18.49
C GLY A 415 -9.73 -19.87 -17.07
N TYR A 416 -10.86 -19.62 -16.41
CA TYR A 416 -11.11 -20.09 -15.06
C TYR A 416 -12.59 -20.36 -14.81
N ILE A 417 -12.85 -21.21 -13.81
CA ILE A 417 -14.18 -21.42 -13.24
C ILE A 417 -14.07 -21.11 -11.76
N MET A 418 -14.86 -20.14 -11.30
CA MET A 418 -15.04 -19.86 -9.89
C MET A 418 -16.40 -20.37 -9.43
N ARG A 419 -16.39 -20.99 -8.25
CA ARG A 419 -17.58 -21.39 -7.53
C ARG A 419 -17.48 -20.88 -6.10
N ALA A 420 -18.62 -20.53 -5.52
CA ALA A 420 -18.74 -20.13 -4.12
C ALA A 420 -19.67 -21.09 -3.38
N SER A 421 -19.48 -21.19 -2.07
CA SER A 421 -20.35 -21.91 -1.14
C SER A 421 -20.60 -21.01 0.07
N THR A 422 -21.82 -21.02 0.60
CA THR A 422 -22.18 -20.36 1.87
C THR A 422 -21.89 -21.24 3.09
N GLY A 423 -21.34 -22.44 2.90
CA GLY A 423 -21.19 -23.45 3.94
C GLY A 423 -22.36 -24.43 4.03
N GLU A 424 -23.47 -24.19 3.30
CA GLU A 424 -24.58 -25.13 3.21
C GLU A 424 -24.14 -26.50 2.67
N ARG A 425 -24.69 -27.56 3.26
CA ARG A 425 -24.39 -28.95 2.90
C ARG A 425 -25.57 -29.64 2.25
N ASP A 426 -25.30 -30.56 1.33
CA ASP A 426 -26.28 -31.48 0.78
C ASP A 426 -26.60 -32.63 1.74
N ALA A 427 -27.52 -33.52 1.36
CA ALA A 427 -27.94 -34.66 2.18
C ALA A 427 -26.82 -35.67 2.45
N GLN A 428 -25.72 -35.59 1.70
CA GLN A 428 -24.53 -36.43 1.83
C GLN A 428 -23.43 -35.70 2.64
N GLY A 429 -23.67 -34.47 3.10
CA GLY A 429 -22.74 -33.68 3.87
C GLY A 429 -21.72 -32.90 3.03
N ASN A 430 -21.81 -32.91 1.70
CA ASN A 430 -20.90 -32.15 0.84
C ASN A 430 -21.31 -30.68 0.76
N LEU A 431 -20.34 -29.78 0.62
CA LEU A 431 -20.63 -28.37 0.37
C LEU A 431 -21.41 -28.20 -0.94
N LYS A 432 -22.48 -27.41 -0.87
CA LYS A 432 -23.19 -26.95 -2.06
C LYS A 432 -22.39 -25.81 -2.71
N TRP A 433 -22.16 -25.92 -4.01
CA TRP A 433 -21.39 -24.97 -4.78
C TRP A 433 -22.25 -24.31 -5.85
N GLN A 434 -22.15 -22.99 -5.96
CA GLN A 434 -22.75 -22.22 -7.03
C GLN A 434 -21.66 -21.61 -7.91
N ARG A 435 -21.81 -21.69 -9.23
CA ARG A 435 -20.92 -21.00 -10.18
C ARG A 435 -21.12 -19.49 -10.05
N ILE A 436 -20.02 -18.75 -9.92
CA ILE A 436 -20.01 -17.28 -9.84
C ILE A 436 -19.25 -16.64 -11.00
N SER A 437 -18.36 -17.37 -11.67
CA SER A 437 -17.72 -16.89 -12.90
C SER A 437 -18.65 -17.08 -14.11
N PRO A 438 -18.75 -16.11 -15.04
CA PRO A 438 -19.47 -16.27 -16.31
C PRO A 438 -18.96 -17.45 -17.16
N GLU A 439 -19.76 -17.93 -18.12
CA GLU A 439 -19.38 -19.04 -19.02
C GLU A 439 -18.24 -18.66 -19.97
N GLU A 440 -18.20 -17.40 -20.39
CA GLU A 440 -17.20 -16.82 -21.29
C GLU A 440 -15.78 -16.95 -20.72
N ARG A 441 -15.66 -16.93 -19.38
CA ARG A 441 -14.38 -17.06 -18.66
C ARG A 441 -13.81 -18.48 -18.69
N GLU A 442 -14.60 -19.50 -19.00
CA GLU A 442 -14.16 -20.90 -18.99
C GLU A 442 -13.30 -21.26 -20.20
N ARG A 443 -13.69 -20.78 -21.39
CA ARG A 443 -13.05 -21.16 -22.66
C ARG A 443 -12.30 -20.01 -23.32
N ASN A 444 -12.49 -18.76 -22.85
CA ASN A 444 -11.73 -17.60 -23.32
C ASN A 444 -11.77 -17.42 -24.86
N ILE A 445 -12.95 -17.66 -25.46
CA ILE A 445 -13.10 -17.75 -26.93
C ILE A 445 -13.38 -16.38 -27.58
N PHE A 446 -13.98 -15.44 -26.84
CA PHE A 446 -14.48 -14.18 -27.40
C PHE A 446 -13.46 -13.02 -27.38
N THR A 447 -12.54 -13.00 -26.43
CA THR A 447 -11.63 -11.84 -26.21
C THR A 447 -10.23 -12.05 -26.77
N GLY A 448 -9.92 -13.22 -27.34
CA GLY A 448 -8.65 -13.49 -28.02
C GLY A 448 -7.41 -13.55 -27.13
N ASN A 449 -7.40 -12.94 -25.94
CA ASN A 449 -6.27 -12.88 -25.01
C ASN A 449 -6.76 -12.61 -23.56
N PHE A 450 -6.76 -13.61 -22.68
CA PHE A 450 -5.86 -13.57 -21.51
C PHE A 450 -4.54 -14.35 -21.73
N ARG A 451 -4.21 -14.63 -22.99
CA ARG A 451 -2.85 -14.94 -23.41
C ARG A 451 -2.09 -13.67 -23.71
N ASP A 452 -0.78 -13.82 -23.64
CA ASP A 452 0.30 -12.85 -23.81
C ASP A 452 0.77 -12.21 -22.48
N ILE A 453 2.04 -11.83 -22.54
CA ILE A 453 3.02 -11.47 -21.52
C ILE A 453 2.63 -10.23 -20.70
#